data_AF-A0A7C7H6S9-F1
#
_entry.id   AF-A0A7C7H6S9-F1
#
_cell.length_a   1.000
_cell.length_b   1.000
_cell.length_c   1.000
_cell.angle_alpha   90.00
_cell.angle_beta   90.00
_cell.angle_gamma   90.00
#
_symmetry.space_group_name_H-M   'P 1'
#
loop_
_entity.id
_entity.type
_entity.pdbx_description
1 polymer ?
#
loop_
_entity_poly.entity_id
_entity_poly.type
_entity_poly.pdbx_seq_one_letter_code
_entity_poly.pdbx_strand_id
1 'polypeptide(L)'
;MSSDNPFRDLFANAGIEGTNDDPDSLPDLDKDGNEIEEVVLAYERRAGNKVITTVRDIPEEKTEETLKFIKVSLGTGGSIDEGVLIIQGDRRAQLTRFFEKQGVRVRGERE
;
A
#
# COMPACT_ATOMS: atom_id res chain seq x y z
N MET A 1 15.26 -33.12 5.34
CA MET A 1 15.66 -32.54 6.64
C MET A 1 14.41 -31.92 7.24
N SER A 2 14.01 -32.44 8.40
CA SER A 2 12.79 -32.07 9.10
C SER A 2 12.80 -30.60 9.51
N SER A 3 11.75 -29.87 9.16
CA SER A 3 11.32 -28.68 9.91
C SER A 3 10.23 -29.14 10.86
N ASP A 4 10.64 -29.88 11.88
CA ASP A 4 9.82 -30.12 13.06
C ASP A 4 9.76 -28.77 13.79
N ASN A 5 8.75 -27.96 13.44
CA ASN A 5 8.57 -26.65 14.02
C ASN A 5 7.88 -26.87 15.38
N PRO A 6 8.61 -26.73 16.51
CA PRO A 6 8.13 -27.10 17.85
C PRO A 6 6.95 -26.26 18.34
N PHE A 7 6.62 -25.21 17.60
CA PHE A 7 5.45 -24.38 17.83
C PHE A 7 4.14 -25.06 17.41
N ARG A 8 4.16 -25.97 16.43
CA ARG A 8 2.95 -26.60 15.88
C ARG A 8 2.23 -27.47 16.91
N ASP A 9 2.99 -28.22 17.71
CA ASP A 9 2.46 -29.02 18.82
C ASP A 9 1.93 -28.16 19.98
N LEU A 10 2.54 -27.00 20.23
CA LEU A 10 2.08 -26.07 21.26
C LEU A 10 0.69 -25.51 20.91
N PHE A 11 0.48 -25.14 19.65
CA PHE A 11 -0.81 -24.64 19.16
C PHE A 11 -1.88 -25.73 19.12
N ALA A 12 -1.52 -26.95 18.70
CA ALA A 12 -2.44 -28.09 18.66
C ALA A 12 -2.94 -28.48 20.06
N ASN A 13 -2.05 -28.49 21.07
CA ASN A 13 -2.42 -28.86 22.44
C ASN A 13 -3.21 -27.75 23.17
N ALA A 14 -3.10 -26.50 22.71
CA ALA A 14 -3.84 -25.37 23.25
C ALA A 14 -5.26 -25.22 22.66
N GLY A 15 -5.66 -26.08 21.71
CA GLY A 15 -6.97 -25.98 21.04
C GLY A 15 -7.14 -24.72 20.20
N ILE A 16 -6.03 -24.04 19.87
CA ILE A 16 -6.02 -22.86 19.00
C ILE A 16 -5.90 -23.40 17.58
N GLU A 17 -7.04 -23.78 17.03
CA GLU A 17 -7.16 -24.16 15.63
C GLU A 17 -6.78 -22.94 14.79
N GLY A 18 -5.76 -23.10 13.95
CA GLY A 18 -5.15 -22.02 13.21
C GLY A 18 -6.21 -21.22 12.45
N THR A 19 -6.43 -19.98 12.87
CA THR A 19 -6.78 -18.95 11.90
C THR A 19 -5.60 -18.93 10.94
N ASN A 20 -5.75 -19.60 9.80
CA ASN A 20 -4.96 -19.31 8.62
C ASN A 20 -5.29 -17.86 8.25
N ASP A 21 -4.71 -16.91 8.99
CA ASP A 21 -4.44 -15.60 8.46
C ASP A 21 -3.24 -15.84 7.54
N ASP A 22 -3.54 -16.35 6.35
CA ASP A 22 -2.58 -16.38 5.26
C ASP A 22 -2.08 -14.94 5.07
N PRO A 23 -0.82 -14.61 5.38
CA PRO A 23 -0.28 -13.28 5.08
C PRO A 23 -0.14 -13.06 3.56
N ASP A 24 -0.52 -14.07 2.77
CA ASP A 24 -0.43 -14.13 1.31
C ASP A 24 -1.80 -14.27 0.62
N SER A 25 -2.92 -14.00 1.31
CA SER A 25 -4.11 -13.52 0.60
C SER A 25 -3.86 -12.07 0.17
N LEU A 26 -2.92 -11.90 -0.76
CA LEU A 26 -3.00 -10.75 -1.66
C LEU A 26 -4.38 -10.85 -2.30
N PRO A 27 -5.26 -9.84 -2.12
CA PRO A 27 -6.51 -9.83 -2.87
C PRO A 27 -6.13 -9.96 -4.34
N ASP A 28 -6.64 -11.00 -5.01
CA ASP A 28 -6.71 -11.03 -6.47
C ASP A 28 -7.30 -9.68 -6.86
N LEU A 29 -6.50 -8.83 -7.52
CA LEU A 29 -6.99 -7.53 -7.97
C LEU A 29 -8.15 -7.81 -8.89
N ASP A 30 -9.36 -7.60 -8.37
CA ASP A 30 -10.56 -7.55 -9.17
C ASP A 30 -10.28 -6.58 -10.32
N LYS A 31 -10.34 -7.16 -11.52
CA LYS A 31 -10.20 -6.48 -12.81
C LYS A 31 -11.42 -5.61 -13.07
N ASP A 32 -11.81 -4.78 -12.12
CA ASP A 32 -12.90 -3.82 -12.27
C ASP A 32 -12.30 -2.50 -12.74
N GLY A 33 -12.09 -2.45 -14.06
CA GLY A 33 -12.70 -1.51 -15.00
C GLY A 33 -12.90 -0.02 -14.69
N ASN A 34 -12.50 0.50 -13.54
CA ASN A 34 -12.40 1.95 -13.33
C ASN A 34 -10.93 2.36 -13.50
N GLU A 35 -10.63 2.86 -14.70
CA GLU A 35 -9.34 3.43 -15.07
C GLU A 35 -9.03 4.59 -14.12
N ILE A 36 -8.04 4.41 -13.24
CA ILE A 36 -7.40 5.57 -12.63
C ILE A 36 -6.62 6.22 -13.77
N GLU A 37 -7.22 7.22 -14.42
CA GLU A 37 -6.62 7.84 -15.61
C GLU A 37 -5.43 8.73 -15.24
N GLU A 38 -5.52 9.46 -14.12
CA GLU A 38 -4.49 10.37 -13.64
C GLU A 38 -4.40 10.34 -12.11
N VAL A 39 -3.18 10.46 -11.56
CA VAL A 39 -2.94 10.72 -10.14
C VAL A 39 -2.01 11.89 -9.97
N VAL A 40 -2.26 12.71 -8.95
CA VAL A 40 -1.43 13.87 -8.64
C VAL A 40 -0.54 13.54 -7.43
N LEU A 41 0.76 13.60 -7.64
CA LEU A 41 1.75 13.46 -6.56
C LEU A 41 2.17 14.85 -6.07
N ALA A 42 2.01 15.09 -4.78
CA ALA A 42 2.47 16.31 -4.11
C ALA A 42 3.46 16.00 -3.00
N TYR A 43 4.43 16.89 -2.83
CA TYR A 43 5.47 16.79 -1.82
C TYR A 43 5.21 17.79 -0.71
N GLU A 44 5.16 17.31 0.54
CA GLU A 44 4.97 18.19 1.69
C GLU A 44 6.07 17.95 2.74
N ARG A 45 6.65 19.06 3.24
CA ARG A 45 7.59 19.03 4.36
C ARG A 45 6.82 19.35 5.63
N ARG A 46 6.81 18.42 6.57
CA ARG A 46 6.36 18.66 7.95
C ARG A 46 7.51 19.15 8.83
N ALA A 47 7.14 19.72 9.97
CA ALA A 47 8.08 20.22 10.97
C ALA A 47 9.14 19.15 11.34
N GLY A 48 10.39 19.58 11.45
CA GLY A 48 11.52 18.73 11.89
C GLY A 48 12.05 17.77 10.82
N ASN A 49 12.31 18.25 9.61
CA ASN A 49 12.89 17.48 8.49
C ASN A 49 12.09 16.25 8.03
N LYS A 50 10.85 16.08 8.49
CA LYS A 50 9.99 15.00 8.04
C LYS A 50 9.38 15.35 6.69
N VAL A 51 9.62 14.50 5.72
CA VAL A 51 9.06 14.63 4.38
C VAL A 51 7.94 13.60 4.22
N ILE A 52 6.85 14.03 3.60
CA ILE A 52 5.73 13.16 3.24
C ILE A 52 5.39 13.37 1.77
N THR A 53 4.94 12.31 1.12
CA THR A 53 4.38 12.36 -0.23
C THR A 53 2.88 12.17 -0.13
N THR A 54 2.11 13.08 -0.71
CA THR A 54 0.65 12.95 -0.77
C THR A 54 0.24 12.57 -2.18
N VAL A 55 -0.72 11.65 -2.30
CA VAL A 55 -1.29 11.22 -3.58
C VAL A 55 -2.77 11.60 -3.57
N ARG A 56 -3.17 12.39 -4.57
CA ARG A 56 -4.53 12.90 -4.76
C ARG A 56 -5.08 12.37 -6.09
N ASP A 57 -6.38 12.58 -6.30
CA ASP A 57 -7.09 12.17 -7.52
C ASP A 57 -7.31 10.65 -7.65
N ILE A 58 -7.26 9.93 -6.52
CA ILE A 58 -7.60 8.49 -6.49
C ILE A 58 -9.06 8.36 -6.09
N PRO A 59 -9.90 7.59 -6.82
CA PRO A 59 -11.27 7.34 -6.42
C PRO A 59 -11.33 6.65 -5.05
N GLU A 60 -12.30 7.01 -4.21
CA GLU A 60 -12.42 6.48 -2.84
C GLU A 60 -12.48 4.95 -2.81
N GLU A 61 -13.16 4.35 -3.79
CA GLU A 61 -13.27 2.89 -3.95
C GLU A 61 -11.91 2.19 -4.07
N LYS A 62 -10.93 2.82 -4.74
CA LYS A 62 -9.59 2.25 -4.96
C LYS A 62 -8.53 2.84 -4.04
N THR A 63 -8.89 3.80 -3.20
CA THR A 63 -7.95 4.49 -2.30
C THR A 63 -7.37 3.53 -1.27
N GLU A 64 -8.20 2.69 -0.66
CA GLU A 64 -7.75 1.69 0.32
C GLU A 64 -6.90 0.59 -0.32
N GLU A 65 -7.30 0.11 -1.49
CA GLU A 65 -6.56 -0.91 -2.24
C GLU A 65 -5.19 -0.39 -2.65
N THR A 66 -5.15 0.80 -3.25
CA THR A 66 -3.92 1.47 -3.67
C THR A 66 -2.99 1.69 -2.47
N LEU A 67 -3.53 2.06 -1.30
CA LEU A 67 -2.74 2.18 -0.08
C LEU A 67 -2.14 0.83 0.35
N LYS A 68 -2.92 -0.26 0.32
CA LYS A 68 -2.41 -1.61 0.66
C LYS A 68 -1.29 -2.00 -0.30
N PHE A 69 -1.46 -1.82 -1.61
CA PHE A 69 -0.42 -2.11 -2.59
C PHE A 69 0.85 -1.29 -2.37
N ILE A 70 0.71 0.00 -2.08
CA ILE A 70 1.83 0.89 -1.76
C ILE A 70 2.54 0.43 -0.48
N LYS A 71 1.80 0.04 0.56
CA LYS A 71 2.38 -0.49 1.81
C LYS A 71 3.18 -1.77 1.57
N VAL A 72 2.66 -2.70 0.77
CA VAL A 72 3.33 -3.96 0.42
C VAL A 72 4.55 -3.72 -0.47
N SER A 73 4.40 -2.91 -1.52
CA SER A 73 5.46 -2.69 -2.52
C SER A 73 6.60 -1.83 -1.98
N LEU A 74 6.30 -0.80 -1.18
CA LEU A 74 7.29 0.15 -0.69
C LEU A 74 7.70 -0.13 0.76
N GLY A 75 6.96 -0.94 1.52
CA GLY A 75 7.25 -1.21 2.93
C GLY A 75 7.16 0.05 3.80
N THR A 76 6.33 1.02 3.40
CA THR A 76 6.21 2.32 4.09
C THR A 76 4.94 2.45 4.89
N GLY A 77 5.03 3.19 5.99
CA GLY A 77 3.87 3.73 6.66
C GLY A 77 3.12 4.73 5.76
N GLY A 78 1.80 4.59 5.71
CA GLY A 78 0.91 5.52 5.03
C GLY A 78 -0.49 5.48 5.62
N SER A 79 -1.20 6.59 5.48
CA SER A 79 -2.54 6.84 6.00
C SER A 79 -3.40 7.48 4.93
N ILE A 80 -4.71 7.32 5.01
CA ILE A 80 -5.67 8.06 4.18
C ILE A 80 -6.23 9.18 5.05
N ASP A 81 -6.26 10.38 4.50
CA ASP A 81 -6.76 11.60 5.14
C ASP A 81 -7.65 12.32 4.12
N GLU A 82 -8.97 12.37 4.37
CA GLU A 82 -9.94 13.05 3.48
C GLU A 82 -9.84 12.65 2.00
N GLY A 83 -9.62 11.36 1.70
CA GLY A 83 -9.47 10.86 0.32
C GLY A 83 -8.09 11.12 -0.29
N VAL A 84 -7.13 11.61 0.50
CA VAL A 84 -5.72 11.80 0.11
C VAL A 84 -4.85 10.75 0.77
N LEU A 85 -4.04 10.04 -0.01
CA LEU A 85 -3.08 9.10 0.55
C LEU A 85 -1.84 9.86 0.99
N ILE A 86 -1.52 9.76 2.28
CA ILE A 86 -0.32 10.33 2.88
C ILE A 86 0.69 9.22 3.10
N ILE A 87 1.87 9.33 2.49
CA ILE A 87 2.95 8.35 2.54
C ILE A 87 4.16 8.99 3.19
N GLN A 88 4.81 8.28 4.11
CA GLN A 88 6.02 8.76 4.78
C GLN A 88 7.24 8.66 3.86
N GLY A 89 8.03 9.74 3.78
CA GLY A 89 9.25 9.79 2.96
C GLY A 89 9.06 10.53 1.63
N ASP A 90 10.18 10.90 1.00
CA ASP A 90 10.21 11.28 -0.41
C ASP A 90 10.32 9.99 -1.24
N ARG A 91 9.20 9.59 -1.83
CA ARG A 91 9.13 8.37 -2.65
C ARG A 91 8.51 8.61 -4.02
N ARG A 92 8.54 9.87 -4.48
CA ARG A 92 7.97 10.30 -5.76
C ARG A 92 8.47 9.45 -6.93
N ALA A 93 9.77 9.19 -7.01
CA ALA A 93 10.35 8.37 -8.08
C ALA A 93 9.85 6.91 -8.06
N GLN A 94 9.67 6.34 -6.87
CA GLN A 94 9.16 4.97 -6.72
C GLN A 94 7.67 4.88 -7.02
N LEU A 95 6.89 5.85 -6.54
CA LEU A 95 5.45 5.95 -6.81
C LEU A 95 5.19 6.19 -8.29
N THR A 96 5.97 7.05 -8.94
CA THR A 96 5.86 7.29 -10.38
C THR A 96 6.01 5.99 -11.15
N ARG A 97 7.09 5.24 -10.89
CA ARG A 97 7.32 3.92 -11.52
C ARG A 97 6.24 2.91 -11.19
N PHE A 98 5.66 2.97 -9.99
CA PHE A 98 4.59 2.07 -9.58
C PHE A 98 3.31 2.34 -10.39
N PHE A 99 2.88 3.61 -10.46
CA PHE A 99 1.70 4.01 -11.22
C PHE A 99 1.88 3.84 -12.73
N GLU A 100 3.07 4.14 -13.28
CA GLU A 100 3.39 3.88 -14.69
C GLU A 100 3.26 2.40 -15.06
N LYS A 101 3.68 1.48 -14.18
CA LYS A 101 3.51 0.04 -14.39
C LYS A 101 2.05 -0.41 -14.40
N GLN A 102 1.18 0.33 -13.70
CA GLN A 102 -0.25 0.08 -13.66
C GLN A 102 -0.99 0.76 -14.83
N GLY A 103 -0.29 1.53 -15.68
CA GLY A 103 -0.89 2.28 -16.78
C GLY A 103 -1.56 3.59 -16.37
N VAL A 104 -1.34 4.04 -15.13
CA VAL A 104 -1.90 5.27 -14.58
C VAL A 104 -1.01 6.46 -14.94
N ARG A 105 -1.59 7.56 -15.43
CA ARG A 105 -0.80 8.78 -15.69
C ARG A 105 -0.45 9.47 -14.39
N VAL A 106 0.83 9.77 -14.21
CA VAL A 106 1.29 10.48 -13.02
C VAL A 106 1.54 11.93 -13.39
N ARG A 107 0.80 12.84 -12.75
CA ARG A 107 1.08 14.27 -12.81
C ARG A 107 1.93 14.66 -11.60
N GLY A 108 3.18 15.05 -11.88
CA GLY A 108 4.04 15.66 -10.87
C GLY A 108 3.67 17.13 -10.67
N GLU A 109 3.48 17.51 -9.40
CA GLU A 109 3.41 18.88 -8.86
C GLU A 109 2.74 19.93 -9.77
N ARG A 110 1.45 20.22 -9.52
CA ARG A 110 0.92 21.55 -9.86
C ARG A 110 1.37 22.52 -8.76
N GLU A 111 2.19 23.49 -9.16
CA GLU A 111 2.45 24.72 -8.41
C GLU A 111 1.16 25.46 -8.05
#